data_AF-A0A7K0CDB0-F1
#
_entry.id   AF-A0A7K0CDB0-F1
#
_cell.length_a   1.000
_cell.length_b   1.000
_cell.length_c   1.000
_cell.angle_alpha   90.00
_cell.angle_beta   90.00
_cell.angle_gamma   90.00
#
_symmetry.space_group_name_H-M   'P 1'
#
loop_
_entity.id
_entity.type
_entity.pdbx_description
1 polymer ?
#
loop_
_entity_poly.entity_id
_entity_poly.type
_entity_poly.pdbx_seq_one_letter_code
_entity_poly.pdbx_strand_id
1 'polypeptide(L)'
;MTDTVRVRRLIGTDITGAPAWTTIYEGVGALLSTHGQIVVSQLSGVDWLGEASAWYQLMTPLSAPVADPGDQVQVVTAAAETAAFEGRTWFVEARTQAATVEVVRVTRLDEQNGTLAVGV
;
A
#
# COMPACT_ATOMS: atom_id res chain seq x y z
N MET A 1 -5.62 -3.23 -13.89
CA MET A 1 -5.68 -1.74 -13.89
C MET A 1 -5.05 -1.27 -12.58
N THR A 2 -4.52 -0.06 -12.46
CA THR A 2 -3.88 0.44 -11.22
C THR A 2 -4.82 1.41 -10.51
N ASP A 3 -4.86 1.40 -9.18
CA ASP A 3 -5.71 2.31 -8.42
C ASP A 3 -5.29 3.77 -8.63
N THR A 4 -6.25 4.68 -8.50
CA THR A 4 -5.99 6.11 -8.35
C THR A 4 -6.16 6.48 -6.89
N VAL A 5 -5.11 7.04 -6.29
CA VAL A 5 -5.09 7.49 -4.90
C VAL A 5 -4.95 9.00 -4.83
N ARG A 6 -5.60 9.60 -3.84
CA ARG A 6 -5.48 11.01 -3.50
C ARG A 6 -4.90 11.15 -2.10
N VAL A 7 -3.82 11.90 -1.97
CA VAL A 7 -3.23 12.28 -0.69
C VAL A 7 -3.53 13.75 -0.42
N ARG A 8 -4.03 14.02 0.77
CA ARG A 8 -4.41 15.35 1.24
C ARG A 8 -3.67 15.70 2.52
N ARG A 9 -3.27 16.95 2.63
CA ARG A 9 -2.64 17.51 3.83
C ARG A 9 -3.59 18.47 4.52
N LEU A 10 -3.65 18.39 5.85
CA LEU A 10 -4.41 19.35 6.64
C LEU A 10 -3.73 20.72 6.56
N ILE A 11 -4.47 21.74 6.14
CA ILE A 11 -3.99 23.13 6.04
C ILE A 11 -4.59 24.04 7.11
N GLY A 12 -5.49 23.51 7.94
CA GLY A 12 -6.12 24.22 9.04
C GLY A 12 -7.59 23.88 9.12
N THR A 13 -8.41 24.90 9.35
CA THR A 13 -9.84 24.78 9.55
C THR A 13 -10.54 25.79 8.63
N ASP A 14 -11.65 25.38 8.01
CA ASP A 14 -12.45 26.26 7.18
C ASP A 14 -13.36 27.18 8.02
N ILE A 15 -14.14 28.01 7.34
CA ILE A 15 -15.06 28.97 7.97
C ILE A 15 -16.16 28.31 8.83
N THR A 16 -16.40 27.02 8.66
CA THR A 16 -17.41 26.24 9.38
C THR A 16 -16.84 25.55 10.62
N GLY A 17 -15.53 25.60 10.82
CA GLY A 17 -14.86 24.82 11.86
C GLY A 17 -14.48 23.41 11.42
N ALA A 18 -14.70 23.04 10.15
CA ALA A 18 -14.32 21.74 9.61
C ALA A 18 -12.86 21.73 9.14
N PRO A 19 -12.16 20.58 9.18
CA PRO A 19 -10.79 20.51 8.73
C PRO A 19 -10.68 20.86 7.24
N ALA A 20 -9.80 21.82 6.93
CA ALA A 20 -9.49 22.24 5.58
C ALA A 20 -8.31 21.43 5.05
N TRP A 21 -8.47 20.85 3.87
CA TRP A 21 -7.50 19.94 3.26
C TRP A 21 -7.00 20.50 1.93
N THR A 22 -5.71 20.32 1.64
CA THR A 22 -5.14 20.54 0.31
C THR A 22 -4.73 19.21 -0.32
N THR A 23 -5.00 19.00 -1.61
CA THR A 23 -4.50 17.82 -2.32
C THR A 23 -3.03 18.02 -2.66
N ILE A 24 -2.16 17.14 -2.14
CA ILE A 24 -0.73 17.16 -2.43
C ILE A 24 -0.34 16.15 -3.51
N TYR A 25 -1.16 15.13 -3.71
CA TYR A 25 -0.97 14.12 -4.76
C TYR A 25 -2.31 13.55 -5.19
N GLU A 26 -2.50 13.36 -6.49
CA GLU A 26 -3.56 12.54 -7.04
C GLU A 26 -3.02 11.83 -8.29
N GLY A 27 -3.05 10.51 -8.26
CA GLY A 27 -2.45 9.73 -9.34
C GLY A 27 -2.39 8.25 -9.02
N VAL A 28 -1.57 7.53 -9.78
CA VAL A 28 -1.42 6.08 -9.62
C VAL A 28 -0.88 5.74 -8.23
N GLY A 29 -1.45 4.71 -7.64
CA GLY A 29 -0.98 4.14 -6.38
C GLY A 29 -1.58 2.77 -6.16
N ALA A 30 -1.22 2.16 -5.04
CA ALA A 30 -1.85 0.94 -4.57
C ALA A 30 -1.96 0.97 -3.06
N LEU A 31 -3.07 0.47 -2.53
CA LEU A 31 -3.22 0.22 -1.10
C LEU A 31 -3.17 -1.27 -0.86
N LEU A 32 -2.19 -1.72 -0.10
CA LEU A 32 -2.06 -3.11 0.32
C LEU A 32 -2.59 -3.27 1.72
N SER A 33 -3.43 -4.28 1.91
CA SER A 33 -3.83 -4.75 3.24
C SER A 33 -2.86 -5.83 3.70
N THR A 34 -2.23 -5.63 4.85
CA THR A 34 -1.34 -6.64 5.46
C THR A 34 -2.11 -7.69 6.27
N HIS A 35 -3.45 -7.63 6.29
CA HIS A 35 -4.32 -8.55 7.05
C HIS A 35 -4.06 -10.03 6.70
N GLY A 36 -3.82 -10.36 5.42
CA GLY A 36 -3.58 -11.73 4.98
C GLY A 36 -2.22 -12.31 5.40
N GLN A 37 -1.21 -11.45 5.59
CA GLN A 37 0.14 -11.88 5.97
C GLN A 37 0.23 -12.22 7.47
N ILE A 38 -0.57 -11.55 8.31
CA ILE A 38 -0.64 -11.81 9.76
C ILE A 38 -1.31 -13.16 10.06
N VAL A 39 -2.31 -13.58 9.27
CA VAL A 39 -2.96 -14.89 9.47
C VAL A 39 -1.99 -16.05 9.22
N VAL A 40 -1.08 -15.90 8.24
CA VAL A 40 -0.07 -16.92 7.95
C VAL A 40 1.00 -17.00 9.04
N SER A 41 1.42 -15.87 9.64
CA SER A 41 2.41 -15.88 10.72
C SER A 41 1.92 -16.61 11.98
N GLN A 42 0.63 -16.45 12.31
CA GLN A 42 -0.01 -17.17 13.43
C GLN A 42 -0.05 -18.70 13.21
N LEU A 43 -0.01 -19.16 11.96
CA LEU A 43 0.03 -20.59 11.61
C LEU A 43 1.47 -21.15 11.63
N SER A 44 2.48 -20.35 11.30
CA SER A 44 3.88 -20.79 11.21
C SER A 44 4.70 -20.61 12.50
N GLY A 45 4.20 -19.88 13.49
CA GLY A 45 4.84 -19.74 14.82
C GLY A 45 6.16 -18.96 14.82
N VAL A 46 6.55 -18.35 13.69
CA VAL A 46 7.76 -17.54 13.55
C VAL A 46 7.34 -16.08 13.38
N ASP A 47 7.76 -15.25 14.32
CA ASP A 47 7.52 -13.81 14.30
C ASP A 47 8.60 -13.12 13.46
N TRP A 48 8.46 -13.23 12.14
CA TRP A 48 9.37 -12.59 11.16
C TRP A 48 9.08 -11.10 10.95
N LEU A 49 8.06 -10.54 11.59
CA LEU A 49 7.61 -9.15 11.42
C LEU A 49 7.86 -8.33 12.67
N GLY A 50 9.12 -8.31 13.12
CA GLY A 50 9.57 -7.29 14.03
C GLY A 50 9.47 -5.92 13.36
N GLU A 51 8.51 -5.12 13.83
CA GLU A 51 8.43 -3.67 13.64
C GLU A 51 7.84 -3.16 12.31
N ALA A 52 6.50 -3.18 12.24
CA ALA A 52 5.62 -2.04 11.90
C ALA A 52 4.20 -2.57 11.65
N SER A 53 3.32 -2.47 12.65
CA SER A 53 1.92 -2.93 12.57
C SER A 53 1.02 -2.02 11.72
N ALA A 54 1.51 -1.49 10.60
CA ALA A 54 0.66 -0.76 9.68
C ALA A 54 -0.25 -1.77 8.96
N TRP A 55 -1.54 -1.77 9.30
CA TRP A 55 -2.53 -2.69 8.73
C TRP A 55 -2.76 -2.46 7.22
N TYR A 56 -2.32 -1.29 6.75
CA TYR A 56 -2.35 -0.88 5.36
C TYR A 56 -1.02 -0.23 4.97
N GLN A 57 -0.57 -0.51 3.76
CA GLN A 57 0.61 0.11 3.16
C GLN A 57 0.19 0.85 1.89
N LEU A 58 0.56 2.13 1.80
CA LEU A 58 0.40 2.93 0.59
C LEU A 58 1.65 2.81 -0.27
N MET A 59 1.47 2.42 -1.53
CA MET A 59 2.51 2.45 -2.55
C MET A 59 2.21 3.56 -3.55
N THR A 60 3.18 4.43 -3.78
CA THR A 60 3.12 5.51 -4.78
C THR A 60 4.43 5.57 -5.57
N PRO A 61 4.45 6.10 -6.80
CA PRO A 61 5.68 6.33 -7.54
C PRO A 61 6.63 7.26 -6.78
N LEU A 62 7.93 7.17 -7.04
CA LEU A 62 8.93 8.07 -6.45
C LEU A 62 8.73 9.55 -6.82
N SER A 63 7.99 9.84 -7.89
CA SER A 63 7.61 11.20 -8.26
C SER A 63 6.47 11.76 -7.40
N ALA A 64 5.76 10.92 -6.65
CA ALA A 64 4.76 11.37 -5.69
C ALA A 64 5.45 12.02 -4.48
N PRO A 65 4.92 13.14 -3.96
CA PRO A 65 5.39 13.72 -2.71
C PRO A 65 5.34 12.73 -1.54
N VAL A 66 6.31 12.84 -0.63
CA VAL A 66 6.35 12.08 0.62
C VAL A 66 5.12 12.42 1.46
N ALA A 67 4.36 11.40 1.86
CA ALA A 67 3.26 11.57 2.78
C ALA A 67 3.78 11.58 4.24
N ASP A 68 3.28 12.51 5.04
CA ASP A 68 3.66 12.71 6.43
C ASP A 68 2.53 12.26 7.39
N PRO A 69 2.84 11.94 8.65
CA PRO A 69 1.82 11.65 9.64
C PRO A 69 0.74 12.74 9.73
N GLY A 70 -0.52 12.32 9.74
CA GLY A 70 -1.67 13.24 9.73
C GLY A 70 -2.17 13.61 8.33
N ASP A 71 -1.42 13.31 7.27
CA ASP A 71 -1.96 13.33 5.91
C ASP A 71 -3.06 12.26 5.76
N GLN A 72 -3.98 12.53 4.85
CA GLN A 72 -5.13 11.68 4.59
C GLN A 72 -5.02 11.07 3.18
N VAL A 73 -5.23 9.76 3.09
CA VAL A 73 -5.16 8.99 1.84
C VAL A 73 -6.54 8.49 1.50
N GLN A 74 -6.99 8.71 0.26
CA GLN A 74 -8.24 8.20 -0.29
C GLN A 74 -7.96 7.38 -1.54
N VAL A 75 -8.63 6.23 -1.70
CA VAL A 75 -8.68 5.55 -3.01
C VAL A 75 -9.84 6.15 -3.80
N VAL A 76 -9.53 6.89 -4.86
CA VAL A 76 -10.51 7.60 -5.71
C VAL A 76 -11.14 6.64 -6.70
N THR A 77 -10.33 5.75 -7.28
CA THR A 77 -10.78 4.72 -8.21
C THR A 77 -9.96 3.47 -7.93
N ALA A 78 -10.62 2.33 -7.77
CA ALA A 78 -9.95 1.06 -7.53
C ALA A 78 -9.96 0.19 -8.80
N ALA A 79 -8.95 -0.65 -8.95
CA ALA A 79 -8.98 -1.77 -9.86
C ALA A 79 -10.00 -2.83 -9.38
N ALA A 80 -10.40 -3.73 -10.26
CA ALA A 80 -11.41 -4.75 -9.95
C ALA A 80 -11.00 -5.62 -8.75
N GLU A 81 -9.71 -5.95 -8.65
CA GLU A 81 -9.12 -6.77 -7.60
C GLU A 81 -9.10 -6.06 -6.22
N THR A 82 -9.18 -4.73 -6.22
CA THR A 82 -9.12 -3.85 -5.03
C THR A 82 -10.40 -3.05 -4.84
N ALA A 83 -11.50 -3.40 -5.53
CA ALA A 83 -12.76 -2.65 -5.54
C ALA A 83 -13.31 -2.34 -4.13
N ALA A 84 -13.02 -3.19 -3.14
CA ALA A 84 -13.40 -2.98 -1.74
C ALA A 84 -12.73 -1.77 -1.06
N PHE A 85 -11.74 -1.14 -1.69
CA PHE A 85 -11.06 0.06 -1.20
C PHE A 85 -11.62 1.35 -1.79
N GLU A 86 -12.40 1.30 -2.86
CA GLU A 86 -12.89 2.50 -3.54
C GLU A 86 -13.69 3.41 -2.59
N GLY A 87 -13.39 4.71 -2.62
CA GLY A 87 -14.01 5.74 -1.79
C GLY A 87 -13.57 5.77 -0.32
N ARG A 88 -12.87 4.73 0.16
CA ARG A 88 -12.41 4.66 1.56
C ARG A 88 -11.20 5.56 1.80
N THR A 89 -10.99 5.88 3.08
CA THR A 89 -10.01 6.86 3.52
C THR A 89 -9.22 6.36 4.75
N TRP A 90 -7.94 6.72 4.81
CA TRP A 90 -7.01 6.39 5.91
C TRP A 90 -6.21 7.64 6.31
N PHE A 91 -5.65 7.61 7.51
CA PHE A 91 -4.63 8.56 7.94
C PHE A 91 -3.25 7.92 7.88
N VAL A 92 -2.25 8.69 7.48
CA VAL A 92 -0.85 8.29 7.51
C VAL A 92 -0.40 8.27 8.97
N GLU A 93 0.09 7.10 9.43
CA GLU A 93 0.54 6.89 10.81
C GLU A 93 2.03 7.18 10.98
N ALA A 94 2.84 6.86 9.97
CA ALA A 94 4.28 7.07 9.95
C ALA A 94 4.70 7.68 8.61
N ARG A 95 5.75 8.51 8.66
CA ARG A 95 6.31 9.14 7.45
C ARG A 95 6.68 8.06 6.43
N THR A 96 6.33 8.29 5.17
CA THR A 96 6.70 7.40 4.06
C THR A 96 8.21 7.16 4.07
N GLN A 97 8.60 5.89 4.16
CA GLN A 97 9.98 5.47 3.97
C GLN A 97 10.21 5.20 2.48
N ALA A 98 11.36 5.62 1.94
CA ALA A 98 11.75 5.25 0.59
C ALA A 98 12.06 3.74 0.58
N ALA A 99 11.23 2.95 -0.11
CA ALA A 99 11.51 1.55 -0.37
C ALA A 99 12.30 1.45 -1.68
N THR A 100 13.40 0.68 -1.68
CA THR A 100 14.35 0.58 -2.81
C THR A 100 13.93 -0.39 -3.92
N VAL A 101 12.72 -0.96 -3.88
CA VAL A 101 12.30 -1.93 -4.90
C VAL A 101 11.16 -1.35 -5.74
N GLU A 102 11.57 -0.79 -6.87
CA GLU A 102 10.71 -0.53 -8.03
C GLU A 102 10.04 -1.86 -8.44
N VAL A 103 8.70 -1.89 -8.46
CA VAL A 103 7.80 -2.96 -8.95
C VAL A 103 8.51 -4.20 -9.53
N VAL A 104 8.64 -5.28 -8.74
CA VAL A 104 9.13 -6.58 -9.24
C VAL A 104 7.97 -7.51 -9.60
N ARG A 105 8.10 -8.21 -10.73
CA ARG A 105 7.21 -9.32 -11.09
C ARG A 105 7.46 -10.51 -10.16
N VAL A 106 6.44 -10.94 -9.44
CA VAL A 106 6.46 -12.17 -8.63
C VAL A 106 6.09 -13.34 -9.54
N THR A 107 7.01 -14.29 -9.71
CA THR A 107 6.74 -15.55 -10.41
C THR A 107 6.78 -16.67 -9.37
N ARG A 108 5.74 -17.49 -9.27
CA ARG A 108 5.76 -18.70 -8.44
C ARG A 108 6.63 -19.74 -9.13
N LEU A 109 7.56 -20.32 -8.38
CA LEU A 109 8.42 -21.41 -8.81
C LEU A 109 8.14 -22.62 -7.92
N ASP A 110 8.15 -23.81 -8.52
CA ASP A 110 8.21 -25.07 -7.80
C ASP A 110 9.68 -25.54 -7.76
N GLU A 111 10.09 -26.11 -6.63
CA GLU A 111 11.42 -26.71 -6.49
C GLU A 111 11.49 -28.00 -7.32
N GLN A 112 12.45 -28.08 -8.24
CA GLN A 112 12.75 -29.32 -8.93
C GLN A 112 13.81 -30.11 -8.15
N ASN A 113 13.39 -31.19 -7.48
CA ASN A 113 14.29 -32.18 -6.88
C ASN A 113 14.55 -33.34 -7.86
N GLY A 114 15.51 -33.19 -8.77
CA GLY A 114 15.98 -34.25 -9.67
C GLY A 114 16.36 -33.78 -11.09
N THR A 115 17.04 -34.63 -11.87
CA THR A 115 17.49 -34.31 -13.25
C THR A 115 16.34 -34.35 -14.25
N LEU A 116 16.17 -33.31 -15.07
CA LEU A 116 15.28 -33.34 -16.25
C LEU A 116 15.81 -34.36 -17.27
N ALA A 117 15.08 -35.44 -17.52
CA ALA A 117 15.24 -36.19 -18.76
C ALA A 117 14.62 -35.36 -19.89
N VAL A 118 15.46 -34.64 -20.64
CA VAL A 118 15.03 -33.97 -21.86
C VAL A 118 14.74 -35.06 -22.89
N GLY A 119 13.46 -35.37 -23.07
CA GLY A 119 12.99 -36.15 -24.22
C GLY A 119 13.14 -35.34 -25.49
N VAL A 120 13.73 -35.98 -26.51
CA VAL A 120 14.07 -35.49 -27.86
C VAL A 120 12.93 -34.72 -28.52
#